data_AF-A0AAD7GWM1-F1
#
_entry.id   AF-A0AAD7GWM1-F1
#
_cell.length_a   1.000
_cell.length_b   1.000
_cell.length_c   1.000
_cell.angle_alpha   90.00
_cell.angle_beta   90.00
_cell.angle_gamma   90.00
#
_symmetry.space_group_name_H-M   'P 1'
#
loop_
_entity.id
_entity.type
_entity.pdbx_description
1 polymer ?
#
loop_
_entity_poly.entity_id
_entity_poly.type
_entity_poly.pdbx_seq_one_letter_code
_entity_poly.pdbx_strand_id
1 'polypeptide(L)'
;MSTKTKSNVVTMSSSATDPDYLAIVARGLAKQEDTRRAPDAADQRRARVLDSVAHILVSHARQVVAVGALLNEPGSEGGVVLLVAENNTLQTTTTHLQAVLDRLRDIRAQEPDPAASLFIPSYIDDNSPLPLKDRLVELETFILAYSWPRLSNRFFKGSRADNFVNTAEDVCGPPADNRLDLSEEARRYLRVLQAYSEPIKDVEVYMVAVKELSKLMAASTLEEEEEKSSRVAAAAKASRRYLYAIRGFLGVLDKNTIFHTAWDSYTLARIKKEKATADSTAASFENTHAEDNKAADLDVRKPPNVHRWISKFTSLCKHFRCLVISARSNTLGPMLLNAQIRRVGTGGNGPRQFTINHGNLQDILVAAGYNMLATSDDAVRDLLVHLAGLYQTLISPQGDLAVSQPLFRHCECLVLTAGIHGRQAVPYVGVSKSCCAFCQLYFAAYREVIGVMIYTRRGTHSQTSPWLFPSLDDPSADRLKAQFVEKLLARIKEGWYEFRTPSANASQSTDLSAEDDNDERALVDMGILMP
;
A
#
# COMPACT_ATOMS: atom_id res chain seq x y z
N MET A 1 11.37 -16.69 -37.57
CA MET A 1 10.83 -15.40 -38.03
C MET A 1 10.40 -14.59 -36.81
N SER A 2 11.23 -13.63 -36.38
CA SER A 2 10.94 -12.77 -35.23
C SER A 2 10.23 -11.51 -35.74
N THR A 3 8.93 -11.42 -35.50
CA THR A 3 8.11 -10.26 -35.85
C THR A 3 8.38 -9.14 -34.85
N LYS A 4 9.24 -8.18 -35.22
CA LYS A 4 9.40 -6.93 -34.48
C LYS A 4 8.10 -6.13 -34.56
N THR A 5 7.28 -6.19 -33.52
CA THR A 5 6.13 -5.30 -33.33
C THR A 5 6.68 -3.89 -33.14
N LYS A 6 6.56 -3.02 -34.16
CA LYS A 6 6.88 -1.59 -34.02
C LYS A 6 5.91 -1.00 -33.00
N SER A 7 6.39 -0.64 -31.81
CA SER A 7 5.59 0.13 -30.85
C SER A 7 5.41 1.53 -31.43
N ASN A 8 4.18 1.86 -31.83
CA ASN A 8 3.83 3.22 -32.25
C ASN A 8 3.91 4.14 -31.03
N VAL A 9 4.96 4.96 -30.95
CA VAL A 9 5.06 6.04 -29.96
C VAL A 9 4.18 7.19 -30.45
N VAL A 10 3.17 7.54 -29.68
CA VAL A 10 2.28 8.68 -29.97
C VAL A 10 2.84 9.92 -29.29
N THR A 11 3.31 10.88 -30.08
CA THR A 11 3.71 12.20 -29.59
C THR A 11 2.46 13.06 -29.43
N MET A 12 2.18 13.53 -28.22
CA MET A 12 1.03 14.41 -27.95
C MET A 12 1.46 15.87 -27.83
N SER A 13 0.55 16.78 -28.21
CA SER A 13 0.74 18.23 -28.11
C SER A 13 0.67 18.68 -26.64
N SER A 14 1.67 19.47 -26.22
CA SER A 14 1.76 20.10 -24.90
C SER A 14 0.68 21.19 -24.75
N SER A 15 -0.46 20.84 -24.17
CA SER A 15 -1.52 21.80 -23.88
C SER A 15 -1.79 21.86 -22.37
N ALA A 16 -2.05 23.06 -21.86
CA ALA A 16 -2.49 23.28 -20.48
C ALA A 16 -3.88 22.66 -20.18
N THR A 17 -4.45 21.90 -21.12
CA THR A 17 -5.73 21.20 -21.01
C THR A 17 -5.59 19.67 -21.10
N ASP A 18 -4.36 19.16 -21.28
CA ASP A 18 -4.09 17.72 -21.24
C ASP A 18 -3.87 17.26 -19.78
N PRO A 19 -4.80 16.47 -19.20
CA PRO A 19 -4.69 16.00 -17.83
C PRO A 19 -3.46 15.12 -17.59
N ASP A 20 -2.99 14.39 -18.61
CA ASP A 20 -1.82 13.51 -18.47
C ASP A 20 -0.55 14.35 -18.36
N TYR A 21 -0.43 15.38 -19.20
CA TYR A 21 0.67 16.34 -19.15
C TYR A 21 0.68 17.13 -17.84
N LEU A 22 -0.48 17.62 -17.39
CA LEU A 22 -0.61 18.32 -16.10
C LEU A 22 -0.28 17.42 -14.91
N ALA A 23 -0.66 16.14 -14.93
CA ALA A 23 -0.31 15.20 -13.87
C ALA A 23 1.22 14.99 -13.76
N ILE A 24 1.94 15.02 -14.89
CA ILE A 24 3.41 14.94 -14.92
C ILE A 24 4.04 16.16 -14.25
N VAL A 25 3.53 17.37 -14.54
CA VAL A 25 4.02 18.60 -13.90
C VAL A 25 3.65 18.63 -12.41
N ALA A 26 2.39 18.33 -12.07
CA ALA A 26 1.89 18.28 -10.70
C ALA A 26 2.66 17.29 -9.82
N ARG A 27 3.23 16.23 -10.41
CA ARG A 27 4.06 15.25 -9.69
C ARG A 27 5.33 15.88 -9.11
N GLY A 28 5.96 16.83 -9.82
CA GLY A 28 7.14 17.56 -9.33
C GLY A 28 6.82 18.63 -8.29
N LEU A 29 5.53 18.92 -8.08
CA LEU A 29 5.03 19.92 -7.13
C LEU A 29 4.21 19.29 -6.00
N ALA A 30 4.22 17.96 -5.87
CA ALA A 30 3.33 17.26 -4.95
C ALA A 30 3.74 17.47 -3.49
N LYS A 31 2.90 18.18 -2.72
CA LYS A 31 2.93 18.20 -1.25
C LYS A 31 2.35 16.91 -0.66
N GLN A 32 2.80 16.57 0.54
CA GLN A 32 2.12 15.71 1.51
C GLN A 32 0.92 16.44 2.14
N GLU A 33 -0.26 16.35 1.53
CA GLU A 33 -1.51 16.76 2.18
C GLU A 33 -2.23 15.60 2.84
N ASP A 34 -2.93 15.92 3.93
CA ASP A 34 -3.78 15.04 4.72
C ASP A 34 -5.12 15.74 4.93
N THR A 35 -6.08 15.59 4.00
CA THR A 35 -7.45 16.07 4.21
C THR A 35 -8.41 14.89 4.34
N ARG A 36 -9.16 14.91 5.44
CA ARG A 36 -9.96 13.78 5.94
C ARG A 36 -11.45 14.10 5.85
N ARG A 37 -12.25 13.25 5.18
CA ARG A 37 -13.71 13.22 5.36
C ARG A 37 -14.22 11.79 5.40
N ALA A 38 -14.75 11.37 6.56
CA ALA A 38 -15.12 9.97 6.81
C ALA A 38 -16.45 9.63 6.10
N PRO A 39 -16.57 8.46 5.45
CA PRO A 39 -17.84 7.96 4.98
C PRO A 39 -18.74 7.54 6.16
N ASP A 40 -20.03 7.39 5.91
CA ASP A 40 -21.03 6.91 6.88
C ASP A 40 -20.73 5.46 7.35
N ALA A 41 -21.18 5.09 8.56
CA ALA A 41 -20.85 3.86 9.25
C ALA A 41 -21.31 2.58 8.52
N ALA A 42 -22.46 2.62 7.82
CA ALA A 42 -22.94 1.49 7.03
C ALA A 42 -22.05 1.24 5.80
N ASP A 43 -21.64 2.31 5.13
CA ASP A 43 -20.72 2.25 3.99
C ASP A 43 -19.32 1.80 4.43
N GLN A 44 -18.89 2.13 5.64
CA GLN A 44 -17.62 1.65 6.20
C GLN A 44 -17.57 0.12 6.31
N ARG A 45 -18.68 -0.58 6.59
CA ARG A 45 -18.67 -2.06 6.65
C ARG A 45 -18.46 -2.66 5.26
N ARG A 46 -19.23 -2.22 4.26
CA ARG A 46 -19.08 -2.68 2.87
C ARG A 46 -17.72 -2.32 2.30
N ALA A 47 -17.23 -1.12 2.59
CA ALA A 47 -15.89 -0.67 2.24
C ALA A 47 -14.80 -1.60 2.78
N ARG A 48 -14.88 -1.95 4.07
CA ARG A 48 -13.93 -2.88 4.71
C ARG A 48 -13.94 -4.27 4.07
N VAL A 49 -15.10 -4.77 3.63
CA VAL A 49 -15.17 -6.04 2.88
C VAL A 49 -14.46 -5.91 1.55
N LEU A 50 -14.76 -4.89 0.74
CA LEU A 50 -14.15 -4.71 -0.57
C LEU A 50 -12.63 -4.49 -0.48
N ASP A 51 -12.15 -3.72 0.51
CA ASP A 51 -10.73 -3.57 0.80
C ASP A 51 -10.09 -4.89 1.20
N SER A 52 -10.78 -5.71 2.00
CA SER A 52 -10.27 -7.02 2.43
C SER A 52 -10.22 -8.01 1.29
N VAL A 53 -11.23 -8.03 0.42
CA VAL A 53 -11.20 -8.80 -0.83
C VAL A 53 -10.00 -8.33 -1.65
N ALA A 54 -9.86 -7.04 -1.94
CA ALA A 54 -8.73 -6.53 -2.71
C ALA A 54 -7.37 -6.91 -2.10
N HIS A 55 -7.25 -6.88 -0.77
CA HIS A 55 -5.98 -7.15 -0.09
C HIS A 55 -5.53 -8.61 -0.15
N ILE A 56 -6.45 -9.57 -0.05
CA ILE A 56 -6.11 -11.01 -0.14
C ILE A 56 -5.79 -11.44 -1.57
N LEU A 57 -6.22 -10.66 -2.56
CA LEU A 57 -6.00 -10.93 -3.99
C LEU A 57 -4.61 -10.54 -4.49
N VAL A 58 -3.71 -10.08 -3.62
CA VAL A 58 -2.35 -9.70 -4.01
C VAL A 58 -1.37 -10.84 -3.74
N SER A 59 -0.77 -11.38 -4.80
CA SER A 59 0.24 -12.44 -4.73
C SER A 59 1.68 -11.91 -4.74
N HIS A 60 1.96 -10.83 -5.47
CA HIS A 60 3.33 -10.36 -5.70
C HIS A 60 3.59 -8.95 -5.18
N ALA A 61 4.87 -8.61 -5.04
CA ALA A 61 5.28 -7.24 -4.75
C ALA A 61 4.84 -6.30 -5.88
N ARG A 62 4.43 -5.08 -5.53
CA ARG A 62 3.95 -4.01 -6.45
C ARG A 62 2.64 -4.30 -7.20
N GLN A 63 2.07 -5.50 -7.09
CA GLN A 63 0.71 -5.75 -7.58
C GLN A 63 -0.29 -4.92 -6.73
N VAL A 64 -1.20 -4.25 -7.42
CA VAL A 64 -2.31 -3.50 -6.84
C VAL A 64 -3.59 -4.03 -7.46
N VAL A 65 -4.58 -4.30 -6.61
CA VAL A 65 -5.88 -4.84 -7.01
C VAL A 65 -6.95 -3.87 -6.51
N ALA A 66 -7.95 -3.62 -7.34
CA ALA A 66 -9.16 -2.89 -6.99
C ALA A 66 -10.38 -3.77 -7.20
N VAL A 67 -11.36 -3.63 -6.30
CA VAL A 67 -12.59 -4.41 -6.30
C VAL A 67 -13.79 -3.49 -6.16
N GLY A 68 -14.71 -3.55 -7.12
CA GLY A 68 -16.03 -2.92 -7.05
C GLY A 68 -17.14 -3.96 -6.92
N ALA A 69 -18.35 -3.53 -6.57
CA ALA A 69 -19.50 -4.41 -6.46
C ALA A 69 -20.72 -3.79 -7.14
N LEU A 70 -21.21 -4.40 -8.22
CA LEU A 70 -22.48 -4.02 -8.84
C LEU A 70 -23.64 -4.66 -8.10
N LEU A 71 -24.67 -3.87 -7.89
CA LEU A 71 -25.95 -4.34 -7.39
C LEU A 71 -26.80 -4.68 -8.61
N ASN A 72 -27.34 -5.89 -8.62
CA ASN A 72 -28.25 -6.32 -9.66
C ASN A 72 -29.60 -5.59 -9.56
N GLU A 73 -30.30 -5.47 -10.69
CA GLU A 73 -31.63 -4.87 -10.71
C GLU A 73 -32.60 -5.69 -9.85
N PRO A 74 -33.51 -5.04 -9.11
CA PRO A 74 -34.52 -5.73 -8.32
C PRO A 74 -35.30 -6.74 -9.17
N GLY A 75 -35.24 -8.03 -8.79
CA GLY A 75 -35.97 -9.11 -9.48
C GLY A 75 -35.14 -9.95 -10.44
N SER A 76 -33.88 -9.59 -10.71
CA SER A 76 -32.95 -10.50 -11.38
C SER A 76 -32.44 -11.55 -10.37
N GLU A 77 -32.45 -12.83 -10.75
CA GLU A 77 -32.04 -13.96 -9.88
C GLU A 77 -30.54 -13.96 -9.52
N GLY A 78 -29.76 -13.00 -10.04
CA GLY A 78 -28.34 -12.89 -9.75
C GLY A 78 -28.07 -12.09 -8.48
N GLY A 79 -27.09 -12.55 -7.69
CA GLY A 79 -26.51 -11.79 -6.59
C GLY A 79 -25.65 -10.59 -7.04
N VAL A 80 -24.68 -10.17 -6.24
CA VAL A 80 -23.77 -9.06 -6.58
C VAL A 80 -22.76 -9.47 -7.66
N VAL A 81 -22.30 -8.54 -8.50
CA VAL A 81 -21.16 -8.78 -9.41
C VAL A 81 -19.92 -8.06 -8.87
N LEU A 82 -18.90 -8.83 -8.46
CA LEU A 82 -17.60 -8.31 -8.07
C LEU A 82 -16.76 -7.99 -9.31
N LEU A 83 -16.37 -6.72 -9.43
CA LEU A 83 -15.54 -6.21 -10.50
C LEU A 83 -14.09 -6.18 -10.04
N VAL A 84 -13.20 -6.92 -10.70
CA VAL A 84 -11.79 -7.02 -10.32
C VAL A 84 -10.90 -6.40 -11.38
N ALA A 85 -10.11 -5.41 -10.99
CA ALA A 85 -9.04 -4.83 -11.81
C ALA A 85 -7.70 -4.94 -11.07
N GLU A 86 -6.60 -5.04 -11.80
CA GLU A 86 -5.26 -5.03 -11.25
C GLU A 86 -4.28 -4.46 -12.27
N ASN A 87 -3.08 -4.08 -11.84
CA ASN A 87 -2.06 -3.47 -12.70
C ASN A 87 -1.22 -4.46 -13.55
N ASN A 88 -1.38 -5.78 -13.38
CA ASN A 88 -0.61 -6.88 -13.99
C ASN A 88 -1.53 -7.96 -14.65
N THR A 89 -1.05 -9.19 -14.83
CA THR A 89 -1.73 -10.32 -15.51
C THR A 89 -2.86 -10.97 -14.68
N LEU A 90 -4.09 -10.52 -14.96
CA LEU A 90 -5.35 -10.76 -14.23
C LEU A 90 -5.90 -12.20 -14.09
N GLN A 91 -5.40 -13.20 -14.82
CA GLN A 91 -6.08 -14.50 -14.87
C GLN A 91 -6.01 -15.28 -13.54
N THR A 92 -4.87 -15.21 -12.87
CA THR A 92 -4.64 -15.91 -11.60
C THR A 92 -5.47 -15.32 -10.46
N THR A 93 -5.65 -13.99 -10.46
CA THR A 93 -6.36 -13.26 -9.41
C THR A 93 -7.85 -13.59 -9.32
N THR A 94 -8.55 -13.68 -10.46
CA THR A 94 -9.98 -14.02 -10.48
C THR A 94 -10.22 -15.49 -10.13
N THR A 95 -9.35 -16.39 -10.58
CA THR A 95 -9.37 -17.81 -10.21
C THR A 95 -9.16 -18.00 -8.71
N HIS A 96 -8.20 -17.28 -8.12
CA HIS A 96 -7.97 -17.30 -6.68
C HIS A 96 -9.17 -16.76 -5.89
N LEU A 97 -9.78 -15.65 -6.33
CA LEU A 97 -10.98 -15.11 -5.69
C LEU A 97 -12.12 -16.15 -5.68
N GLN A 98 -12.35 -16.83 -6.81
CA GLN A 98 -13.39 -17.85 -6.91
C GLN A 98 -13.14 -18.98 -5.89
N ALA A 99 -11.91 -19.50 -5.82
CA ALA A 99 -11.55 -20.54 -4.85
C ALA A 99 -11.73 -20.08 -3.39
N VAL A 100 -11.44 -18.81 -3.08
CA VAL A 100 -11.72 -18.24 -1.74
C VAL A 100 -13.21 -18.20 -1.46
N LEU A 101 -14.04 -17.76 -2.42
CA LEU A 101 -15.49 -17.71 -2.24
C LEU A 101 -16.10 -19.11 -2.08
N ASP A 102 -15.64 -20.09 -2.86
CA ASP A 102 -16.08 -21.48 -2.75
C ASP A 102 -15.82 -22.03 -1.34
N ARG A 103 -14.60 -21.84 -0.82
CA ARG A 103 -14.24 -22.25 0.55
C ARG A 103 -15.03 -21.53 1.64
N LEU A 104 -15.34 -20.24 1.44
CA LEU A 104 -16.19 -19.51 2.37
C LEU A 104 -17.64 -20.01 2.34
N ARG A 105 -18.15 -20.47 1.19
CA ARG A 105 -19.46 -21.14 1.11
C ARG A 105 -19.45 -22.46 1.89
N ASP A 106 -18.40 -23.26 1.73
CA ASP A 106 -18.23 -24.52 2.45
C ASP A 106 -18.20 -24.30 3.97
N ILE A 107 -17.46 -23.29 4.43
CA ILE A 107 -17.41 -22.88 5.84
C ILE A 107 -18.80 -22.50 6.34
N ARG A 108 -19.55 -21.69 5.57
CA ARG A 108 -20.89 -21.25 5.96
C ARG A 108 -21.89 -22.42 6.00
N ALA A 109 -21.79 -23.37 5.08
CA ALA A 109 -22.68 -24.53 5.02
C ALA A 109 -22.53 -25.47 6.23
N GLN A 110 -21.37 -25.44 6.90
CA GLN A 110 -21.09 -26.27 8.08
C GLN A 110 -21.51 -25.61 9.40
N GLU A 111 -22.07 -24.40 9.38
CA GLU A 111 -22.49 -23.74 10.62
C GLU A 111 -23.81 -24.32 11.11
N PRO A 112 -23.83 -24.96 12.30
CA PRO A 112 -25.02 -25.68 12.78
C PRO A 112 -26.18 -24.76 13.15
N ASP A 113 -25.92 -23.47 13.39
CA ASP A 113 -26.94 -22.46 13.66
C ASP A 113 -26.48 -21.06 13.16
N PRO A 114 -27.17 -20.45 12.17
CA PRO A 114 -26.91 -19.08 11.73
C PRO A 114 -27.17 -18.01 12.81
N ALA A 115 -27.96 -18.33 13.84
CA ALA A 115 -28.27 -17.43 14.96
C ALA A 115 -27.23 -17.50 16.08
N ALA A 116 -26.49 -18.61 16.20
CA ALA A 116 -25.39 -18.72 17.13
C ALA A 116 -24.22 -17.87 16.63
N SER A 117 -24.04 -16.69 17.25
CA SER A 117 -22.86 -15.86 17.04
C SER A 117 -21.61 -16.59 17.52
N LEU A 118 -20.99 -17.44 16.69
CA LEU A 118 -19.71 -18.03 17.05
C LEU A 118 -18.67 -16.92 17.03
N PHE A 119 -18.15 -16.63 18.21
CA PHE A 119 -16.93 -15.86 18.37
C PHE A 119 -15.81 -16.50 17.55
N ILE A 120 -15.22 -15.73 16.63
CA ILE A 120 -14.00 -16.13 15.92
C ILE A 120 -12.83 -15.66 16.77
N PRO A 121 -12.05 -16.57 17.38
CA PRO A 121 -10.87 -16.19 18.14
C PRO A 121 -9.88 -15.40 17.27
N SER A 122 -9.04 -14.59 17.90
CA SER A 122 -7.96 -13.91 17.18
C SER A 122 -7.06 -14.92 16.45
N TYR A 123 -6.78 -16.07 17.07
CA TYR A 123 -6.01 -17.18 16.52
C TYR A 123 -6.75 -18.51 16.65
N ILE A 124 -6.73 -19.33 15.60
CA ILE A 124 -7.33 -20.66 15.56
C ILE A 124 -6.19 -21.69 15.57
N ASP A 125 -6.13 -22.49 16.64
CA ASP A 125 -5.14 -23.56 16.82
C ASP A 125 -5.25 -24.62 15.71
N ASP A 126 -4.08 -25.07 15.22
CA ASP A 126 -3.97 -26.07 14.16
C ASP A 126 -4.50 -27.45 14.54
N ASN A 127 -4.65 -27.75 15.84
CA ASN A 127 -5.10 -29.05 16.36
C ASN A 127 -6.53 -29.02 16.90
N SER A 128 -7.33 -28.04 16.49
CA SER A 128 -8.68 -27.95 17.01
C SER A 128 -9.54 -29.13 16.52
N PRO A 129 -10.24 -29.87 17.40
CA PRO A 129 -11.06 -31.03 17.00
C PRO A 129 -12.36 -30.66 16.27
N LEU A 130 -12.54 -29.39 15.91
CA LEU A 130 -13.79 -28.87 15.35
C LEU A 130 -13.62 -28.71 13.84
N PRO A 131 -14.40 -29.43 13.00
CA PRO A 131 -14.25 -29.40 11.54
C PRO A 131 -14.31 -27.98 10.95
N LEU A 132 -15.15 -27.11 11.51
CA LEU A 132 -15.27 -25.71 11.10
C LEU A 132 -13.95 -24.95 11.27
N LYS A 133 -13.23 -25.19 12.37
CA LYS A 133 -11.94 -24.54 12.63
C LYS A 133 -10.87 -25.03 11.66
N ASP A 134 -10.85 -26.33 11.34
CA ASP A 134 -9.93 -26.87 10.34
C ASP A 134 -10.13 -26.23 8.96
N ARG A 135 -11.38 -26.01 8.55
CA ARG A 135 -11.69 -25.30 7.30
C ARG A 135 -11.26 -23.83 7.31
N LEU A 136 -11.36 -23.17 8.45
CA LEU A 136 -10.85 -21.80 8.62
C LEU A 136 -9.32 -21.76 8.52
N VAL A 137 -8.62 -22.71 9.14
CA VAL A 137 -7.16 -22.88 9.02
C VAL A 137 -6.75 -23.17 7.57
N GLU A 138 -7.48 -24.05 6.88
CA GLU A 138 -7.24 -24.40 5.49
C GLU A 138 -7.39 -23.15 4.58
N LEU A 139 -8.46 -22.38 4.76
CA LEU A 139 -8.69 -21.15 3.99
C LEU A 139 -7.61 -20.10 4.27
N GLU A 140 -7.24 -19.88 5.53
CA GLU A 140 -6.18 -18.92 5.86
C GLU A 140 -4.85 -19.33 5.25
N THR A 141 -4.50 -20.61 5.34
CA THR A 141 -3.29 -21.19 4.74
C THR A 141 -3.29 -21.00 3.23
N PHE A 142 -4.44 -21.22 2.57
CA PHE A 142 -4.60 -21.02 1.13
C PHE A 142 -4.35 -19.57 0.71
N ILE A 143 -4.88 -18.60 1.47
CA ILE A 143 -4.67 -17.16 1.23
C ILE A 143 -3.21 -16.77 1.48
N LEU A 144 -2.61 -17.27 2.57
CA LEU A 144 -1.20 -17.02 2.91
C LEU A 144 -0.25 -17.54 1.82
N ALA A 145 -0.50 -18.75 1.32
CA ALA A 145 0.28 -19.36 0.24
C ALA A 145 0.21 -18.52 -1.05
N TYR A 146 -0.99 -18.06 -1.42
CA TYR A 146 -1.16 -17.18 -2.58
C TYR A 146 -0.42 -15.84 -2.43
N SER A 147 -0.47 -15.22 -1.24
CA SER A 147 0.22 -13.97 -0.92
C SER A 147 1.70 -14.13 -0.53
N TRP A 148 2.25 -15.35 -0.55
CA TRP A 148 3.57 -15.65 0.00
C TRP A 148 4.71 -14.82 -0.61
N PRO A 149 4.81 -14.66 -1.95
CA PRO A 149 5.86 -13.83 -2.54
C PRO A 149 5.83 -12.38 -2.05
N ARG A 150 4.62 -11.79 -1.93
CA ARG A 150 4.42 -10.45 -1.38
C ARG A 150 4.80 -10.37 0.10
N LEU A 151 4.41 -11.35 0.90
CA LEU A 151 4.72 -11.39 2.33
C LEU A 151 6.22 -11.50 2.57
N SER A 152 6.90 -12.42 1.88
CA SER A 152 8.35 -12.60 1.93
C SER A 152 9.08 -11.31 1.55
N ASN A 153 8.70 -10.68 0.42
CA ASN A 153 9.30 -9.41 0.03
C ASN A 153 9.11 -8.30 1.07
N ARG A 154 7.94 -8.23 1.72
CA ARG A 154 7.67 -7.24 2.78
C ARG A 154 8.47 -7.53 4.05
N PHE A 155 8.64 -8.80 4.39
CA PHE A 155 9.36 -9.25 5.58
C PHE A 155 10.84 -8.87 5.50
N PHE A 156 11.49 -9.17 4.37
CA PHE A 156 12.92 -8.90 4.17
C PHE A 156 13.25 -7.49 3.66
N LYS A 157 12.25 -6.66 3.35
CA LYS A 157 12.48 -5.34 2.74
C LYS A 157 13.43 -4.47 3.59
N GLY A 158 14.62 -4.15 3.08
CA GLY A 158 15.60 -3.27 3.74
C GLY A 158 16.04 -3.82 5.10
N SER A 159 16.35 -5.11 5.15
CA SER A 159 16.83 -5.84 6.34
C SER A 159 15.98 -5.64 7.60
N ARG A 160 14.67 -5.42 7.46
CA ARG A 160 13.79 -5.11 8.60
C ARG A 160 13.70 -6.25 9.61
N ALA A 161 13.66 -7.49 9.14
CA ALA A 161 13.66 -8.67 9.99
C ALA A 161 14.95 -8.76 10.82
N ASP A 162 16.11 -8.58 10.18
CA ASP A 162 17.42 -8.61 10.85
C ASP A 162 17.53 -7.45 11.85
N ASN A 163 17.11 -6.25 11.44
CA ASN A 163 17.12 -5.08 12.31
C ASN A 163 16.23 -5.25 13.54
N PHE A 164 15.05 -5.87 13.36
CA PHE A 164 14.19 -6.23 14.48
C PHE A 164 14.88 -7.23 15.42
N VAL A 165 15.46 -8.29 14.88
CA VAL A 165 16.12 -9.34 15.67
C VAL A 165 17.30 -8.76 16.46
N ASN A 166 18.19 -8.01 15.82
CA ASN A 166 19.35 -7.40 16.47
C ASN A 166 18.90 -6.47 17.61
N THR A 167 17.89 -5.64 17.36
CA THR A 167 17.35 -4.77 18.42
C THR A 167 16.70 -5.57 19.54
N ALA A 168 15.97 -6.65 19.25
CA ALA A 168 15.40 -7.51 20.27
C ALA A 168 16.49 -8.20 21.12
N GLU A 169 17.58 -8.65 20.49
CA GLU A 169 18.75 -9.22 21.16
C GLU A 169 19.42 -8.21 22.10
N ASP A 170 19.58 -6.96 21.65
CA ASP A 170 20.13 -5.89 22.48
C ASP A 170 19.22 -5.59 23.69
N VAL A 171 17.89 -5.56 23.48
CA VAL A 171 16.90 -5.35 24.55
C VAL A 171 16.93 -6.48 25.58
N CYS A 172 17.06 -7.74 25.13
CA CYS A 172 17.13 -8.90 26.02
C CYS A 172 18.55 -9.17 26.58
N GLY A 173 19.56 -8.44 26.08
CA GLY A 173 20.96 -8.63 26.39
C GLY A 173 21.42 -7.87 27.64
N PRO A 174 22.74 -7.58 27.74
CA PRO A 174 23.30 -6.85 28.87
C PRO A 174 22.65 -5.47 29.08
N PRO A 175 22.61 -4.96 30.33
CA PRO A 175 22.13 -3.62 30.62
C PRO A 175 22.82 -2.56 29.76
N ALA A 176 22.08 -1.55 29.32
CA ALA A 176 22.57 -0.50 28.44
C ALA A 176 23.83 0.21 28.97
N ASP A 177 23.96 0.35 30.29
CA ASP A 177 25.14 0.96 30.91
C ASP A 177 26.43 0.13 30.73
N ASN A 178 26.29 -1.18 30.52
CA ASN A 178 27.41 -2.09 30.29
C ASN A 178 27.82 -2.17 28.81
N ARG A 179 27.06 -1.57 27.89
CA ARG A 179 27.30 -1.61 26.45
C ARG A 179 28.19 -0.46 25.97
N LEU A 180 29.49 -0.56 26.26
CA LEU A 180 30.50 0.44 25.84
C LEU A 180 30.69 0.50 24.32
N ASP A 181 30.22 -0.52 23.61
CA ASP A 181 30.14 -0.58 22.15
C ASP A 181 28.98 0.24 21.58
N LEU A 182 28.22 0.99 22.36
CA LEU A 182 27.14 1.84 21.86
C LEU A 182 27.45 3.32 22.07
N SER A 183 26.92 4.19 21.20
CA SER A 183 26.97 5.64 21.44
C SER A 183 26.12 6.02 22.66
N GLU A 184 26.38 7.16 23.30
CA GLU A 184 25.54 7.62 24.43
C GLU A 184 24.07 7.77 24.03
N GLU A 185 23.81 8.23 22.81
CA GLU A 185 22.46 8.31 22.27
C GLU A 185 21.79 6.93 22.19
N ALA A 186 22.47 5.93 21.62
CA ALA A 186 21.95 4.57 21.52
C ALA A 186 21.74 3.95 22.91
N ARG A 187 22.68 4.13 23.85
CA ARG A 187 22.52 3.67 25.23
C ARG A 187 21.30 4.29 25.90
N ARG A 188 21.04 5.58 25.69
CA ARG A 188 19.85 6.25 26.22
C ARG A 188 18.55 5.60 25.74
N TYR A 189 18.43 5.31 24.43
CA TYR A 189 17.22 4.62 23.94
C TYR A 189 17.13 3.18 24.42
N LEU A 190 18.26 2.46 24.52
CA LEU A 190 18.28 1.09 25.04
C LEU A 190 17.86 1.05 26.52
N ARG A 191 18.29 2.01 27.35
CA ARG A 191 17.81 2.15 28.74
C ARG A 191 16.29 2.28 28.79
N VAL A 192 15.72 3.11 27.91
CA VAL A 192 14.27 3.25 27.80
C VAL A 192 13.64 1.91 27.49
N LEU A 193 14.10 1.19 26.46
CA LEU A 193 13.56 -0.12 26.08
C LEU A 193 13.68 -1.16 27.19
N GLN A 194 14.81 -1.22 27.88
CA GLN A 194 15.10 -2.17 28.97
C GLN A 194 14.39 -1.83 30.29
N ALA A 195 13.91 -0.59 30.47
CA ALA A 195 13.13 -0.21 31.65
C ALA A 195 11.68 -0.75 31.61
N TYR A 196 11.17 -1.16 30.43
CA TYR A 196 9.81 -1.69 30.28
C TYR A 196 9.75 -3.18 30.63
N SER A 197 9.61 -3.50 31.91
CA SER A 197 9.67 -4.88 32.44
C SER A 197 8.58 -5.84 31.91
N GLU A 198 7.39 -5.35 31.57
CA GLU A 198 6.32 -6.18 31.01
C GLU A 198 6.59 -6.59 29.55
N PRO A 199 6.80 -5.65 28.59
CA PRO A 199 7.11 -5.99 27.20
C PRO A 199 8.35 -6.87 27.02
N ILE A 200 9.39 -6.72 27.86
CA ILE A 200 10.67 -7.43 27.68
C ILE A 200 10.50 -8.96 27.72
N LYS A 201 9.63 -9.47 28.60
CA LYS A 201 9.38 -10.92 28.69
C LYS A 201 8.78 -11.47 27.39
N ASP A 202 8.02 -10.66 26.68
CA ASP A 202 7.40 -11.05 25.42
C ASP A 202 8.30 -10.78 24.22
N VAL A 203 9.25 -9.83 24.30
CA VAL A 203 10.20 -9.52 23.22
C VAL A 203 10.99 -10.76 22.79
N GLU A 204 11.40 -11.61 23.72
CA GLU A 204 12.09 -12.87 23.40
C GLU A 204 11.20 -13.80 22.56
N VAL A 205 9.92 -13.94 22.92
CA VAL A 205 8.94 -14.75 22.18
C VAL A 205 8.77 -14.22 20.74
N TYR A 206 8.66 -12.90 20.58
CA TYR A 206 8.53 -12.28 19.25
C TYR A 206 9.81 -12.38 18.43
N MET A 207 10.98 -12.27 19.05
CA MET A 207 12.28 -12.47 18.40
C MET A 207 12.39 -13.89 17.85
N VAL A 208 12.05 -14.91 18.65
CA VAL A 208 12.03 -16.31 18.19
C VAL A 208 11.05 -16.46 17.02
N ALA A 209 9.85 -15.87 17.10
CA ALA A 209 8.88 -15.92 16.01
C ALA A 209 9.41 -15.32 14.70
N VAL A 210 10.11 -14.17 14.76
CA VAL A 210 10.74 -13.54 13.59
C VAL A 210 11.87 -14.40 13.04
N LYS A 211 12.73 -14.99 13.88
CA LYS A 211 13.80 -15.90 13.44
C LYS A 211 13.24 -17.13 12.73
N GLU A 212 12.20 -17.76 13.28
CA GLU A 212 11.58 -18.92 12.66
C GLU A 212 10.85 -18.59 11.35
N LEU A 213 10.18 -17.45 11.27
CA LEU A 213 9.60 -16.99 10.01
C LEU A 213 10.66 -16.69 8.95
N SER A 214 11.79 -16.11 9.35
CA SER A 214 12.92 -15.85 8.45
C SER A 214 13.41 -17.16 7.82
N LYS A 215 13.57 -18.21 8.62
CA LYS A 215 13.94 -19.56 8.13
C LYS A 215 12.90 -20.11 7.16
N LEU A 216 11.61 -20.06 7.51
CA LEU A 216 10.52 -20.55 6.65
C LEU A 216 10.46 -19.83 5.31
N MET A 217 10.61 -18.50 5.30
CA MET A 217 10.58 -17.71 4.07
C MET A 217 11.81 -17.90 3.21
N ALA A 218 13.00 -17.98 3.80
CA ALA A 218 14.24 -18.24 3.06
C ALA A 218 14.25 -19.65 2.44
N ALA A 219 13.69 -20.65 3.12
CA ALA A 219 13.62 -22.02 2.61
C ALA A 219 12.74 -22.15 1.36
N SER A 220 11.75 -21.26 1.20
CA SER A 220 10.79 -21.31 0.08
C SER A 220 11.26 -20.67 -1.22
N THR A 221 12.43 -20.01 -1.25
CA THR A 221 12.89 -19.22 -2.39
C THR A 221 13.85 -19.93 -3.35
N LEU A 222 14.32 -21.14 -3.04
CA LEU A 222 15.52 -21.73 -3.66
C LEU A 222 15.29 -22.82 -4.73
N GLU A 223 14.06 -23.12 -5.16
CA GLU A 223 13.78 -24.38 -5.87
C GLU A 223 12.86 -24.30 -7.11
N GLU A 224 12.80 -25.44 -7.81
CA GLU A 224 12.00 -25.72 -9.02
C GLU A 224 10.49 -25.60 -8.78
N GLU A 225 9.73 -25.25 -9.84
CA GLU A 225 8.36 -24.71 -9.74
C GLU A 225 7.30 -25.64 -9.10
N GLU A 226 7.41 -26.97 -9.24
CA GLU A 226 6.38 -27.89 -8.74
C GLU A 226 6.54 -28.20 -7.24
N GLU A 227 7.77 -28.48 -6.80
CA GLU A 227 8.10 -28.67 -5.37
C GLU A 227 7.86 -27.39 -4.56
N LYS A 228 8.10 -26.24 -5.19
CA LYS A 228 7.87 -24.91 -4.64
C LYS A 228 6.43 -24.70 -4.17
N SER A 229 5.41 -25.17 -4.90
CA SER A 229 4.00 -24.95 -4.50
C SER A 229 3.63 -25.67 -3.21
N SER A 230 4.01 -26.96 -3.09
CA SER A 230 3.76 -27.78 -1.90
C SER A 230 4.51 -27.24 -0.68
N ARG A 231 5.78 -26.85 -0.85
CA ARG A 231 6.59 -26.26 0.22
C ARG A 231 6.06 -24.90 0.65
N VAL A 232 5.61 -24.06 -0.28
CA VAL A 232 4.97 -22.77 0.05
C VAL A 232 3.69 -22.99 0.87
N ALA A 233 2.87 -23.99 0.54
CA ALA A 233 1.69 -24.31 1.33
C ALA A 233 2.04 -24.78 2.75
N ALA A 234 3.07 -25.64 2.89
CA ALA A 234 3.56 -26.08 4.19
C ALA A 234 4.16 -24.92 5.01
N ALA A 235 4.97 -24.07 4.39
CA ALA A 235 5.55 -22.89 5.02
C ALA A 235 4.47 -21.88 5.43
N ALA A 236 3.46 -21.65 4.59
CA ALA A 236 2.31 -20.81 4.89
C ALA A 236 1.56 -21.32 6.11
N LYS A 237 1.29 -22.63 6.20
CA LYS A 237 0.68 -23.24 7.38
C LYS A 237 1.52 -23.02 8.64
N ALA A 238 2.80 -23.36 8.59
CA ALA A 238 3.73 -23.20 9.72
C ALA A 238 3.91 -21.73 10.15
N SER A 239 3.77 -20.78 9.22
CA SER A 239 3.91 -19.34 9.47
C SER A 239 2.78 -18.75 10.31
N ARG A 240 1.58 -19.35 10.29
CA ARG A 240 0.36 -18.80 10.92
C ARG A 240 0.60 -18.43 12.39
N ARG A 241 1.09 -19.38 13.19
CA ARG A 241 1.34 -19.16 14.62
C ARG A 241 2.27 -17.97 14.88
N TYR A 242 3.30 -17.80 14.05
CA TYR A 242 4.27 -16.74 14.20
C TYR A 242 3.74 -15.39 13.72
N LEU A 243 2.93 -15.36 12.67
CA LEU A 243 2.23 -14.16 12.22
C LEU A 243 1.31 -13.61 13.31
N TYR A 244 0.57 -14.49 13.99
CA TYR A 244 -0.30 -14.10 15.09
C TYR A 244 0.46 -13.70 16.34
N ALA A 245 1.57 -14.37 16.67
CA ALA A 245 2.48 -13.92 17.73
C ALA A 245 3.00 -12.50 17.44
N ILE A 246 3.56 -12.25 16.26
CA ILE A 246 4.05 -10.92 15.87
C ILE A 246 2.93 -9.88 15.83
N ARG A 247 1.71 -10.27 15.44
CA ARG A 247 0.53 -9.39 15.53
C ARG A 247 0.22 -9.01 16.98
N GLY A 248 0.42 -9.92 17.94
CA GLY A 248 0.34 -9.61 19.37
C GLY A 248 1.28 -8.49 19.78
N PHE A 249 2.51 -8.49 19.24
CA PHE A 249 3.48 -7.41 19.48
C PHE A 249 3.01 -6.06 18.94
N LEU A 250 2.27 -6.03 17.82
CA LEU A 250 1.68 -4.78 17.32
C LEU A 250 0.79 -4.12 18.39
N GLY A 251 -0.02 -4.91 19.10
CA GLY A 251 -0.86 -4.41 20.19
C GLY A 251 -0.05 -3.86 21.38
N VAL A 252 1.19 -4.33 21.58
CA VAL A 252 2.12 -3.75 22.56
C VAL A 252 2.62 -2.39 22.06
N LEU A 253 3.01 -2.29 20.78
CA LEU A 253 3.49 -1.05 20.16
C LEU A 253 2.40 0.03 20.12
N ASP A 254 1.15 -0.34 19.86
CA ASP A 254 -0.02 0.55 19.83
C ASP A 254 -0.29 1.18 21.20
N LYS A 255 -0.15 0.38 22.27
CA LYS A 255 -0.38 0.85 23.64
C LYS A 255 0.77 1.71 24.20
N ASN A 256 1.97 1.60 23.62
CA ASN A 256 3.19 2.17 24.18
C ASN A 256 3.96 3.00 23.14
N THR A 257 3.53 4.25 22.94
CA THR A 257 4.12 5.15 21.95
C THR A 257 5.60 5.46 22.21
N ILE A 258 5.95 5.64 23.49
CA ILE A 258 7.33 5.86 23.94
C ILE A 258 8.20 4.65 23.60
N PHE A 259 7.69 3.43 23.83
CA PHE A 259 8.44 2.21 23.57
C PHE A 259 8.75 2.04 22.08
N HIS A 260 7.76 2.18 21.18
CA HIS A 260 8.03 2.05 19.75
C HIS A 260 8.94 3.17 19.22
N THR A 261 8.81 4.39 19.73
CA THR A 261 9.67 5.52 19.33
C THR A 261 11.11 5.28 19.75
N ALA A 262 11.32 4.76 20.97
CA ALA A 262 12.64 4.34 21.45
C ALA A 262 13.21 3.19 20.62
N TRP A 263 12.37 2.22 20.21
CA TRP A 263 12.78 1.10 19.35
C TRP A 263 13.34 1.59 18.02
N ASP A 264 12.58 2.44 17.32
CA ASP A 264 12.97 2.97 16.01
C ASP A 264 14.22 3.86 16.11
N SER A 265 14.30 4.69 17.16
CA SER A 265 15.44 5.58 17.41
C SER A 265 16.72 4.80 17.75
N TYR A 266 16.60 3.76 18.57
CA TYR A 266 17.69 2.84 18.88
C TYR A 266 18.20 2.13 17.63
N THR A 267 17.27 1.55 16.86
CA THR A 267 17.59 0.83 15.61
C THR A 267 18.33 1.75 14.64
N LEU A 268 17.86 2.99 14.48
CA LEU A 268 18.51 3.98 13.62
C LEU A 268 19.91 4.33 14.10
N ALA A 269 20.09 4.56 15.41
CA ALA A 269 21.40 4.89 15.99
C ALA A 269 22.41 3.74 15.80
N ARG A 270 21.96 2.48 15.96
CA ARG A 270 22.77 1.28 15.70
C ARG A 270 23.20 1.20 14.23
N ILE A 271 22.25 1.31 13.28
CA ILE A 271 22.53 1.27 11.84
C ILE A 271 23.52 2.37 11.42
N LYS A 272 23.35 3.60 11.95
CA LYS A 272 24.28 4.71 11.68
C LYS A 272 25.69 4.38 12.13
N LYS A 273 25.84 3.77 13.31
CA LYS A 273 27.14 3.34 13.83
C LYS A 273 27.76 2.26 12.95
N GLU A 274 27.01 1.20 12.63
CA GLU A 274 27.47 0.11 11.78
C GLU A 274 27.96 0.62 10.43
N LYS A 275 27.22 1.56 9.83
CA LYS A 275 27.63 2.23 8.60
C LYS A 275 28.92 3.03 8.76
N ALA A 276 29.04 3.85 9.81
CA ALA A 276 30.26 4.60 10.07
C ALA A 276 31.48 3.68 10.27
N THR A 277 31.31 2.53 10.93
CA THR A 277 32.36 1.53 11.09
C THR A 277 32.72 0.84 9.78
N ALA A 278 31.73 0.50 8.95
CA ALA A 278 31.95 -0.06 7.63
C ALA A 278 32.68 0.93 6.71
N ASP A 279 32.28 2.20 6.69
CA ASP A 279 32.92 3.27 5.91
C ASP A 279 34.38 3.49 6.37
N SER A 280 34.63 3.48 7.69
CA SER A 280 36.00 3.60 8.23
C SER A 280 36.88 2.42 7.85
N THR A 281 36.31 1.21 7.81
CA THR A 281 37.03 -0.01 7.42
C THR A 281 37.31 -0.01 5.93
N ALA A 282 36.33 0.36 5.09
CA ALA A 282 36.49 0.45 3.65
C ALA A 282 37.56 1.48 3.25
N ALA A 283 37.62 2.64 3.92
CA ALA A 283 38.66 3.65 3.71
C ALA A 283 40.08 3.12 4.01
N SER A 284 40.22 2.11 4.88
CA SER A 284 41.52 1.49 5.17
C SER A 284 41.95 0.40 4.18
N PHE A 285 41.03 -0.09 3.32
CA PHE A 285 41.27 -1.14 2.33
C PHE A 285 41.03 -0.60 0.90
N GLU A 286 41.86 0.34 0.47
CA GLU A 286 41.70 1.13 -0.77
C GLU A 286 41.87 0.34 -2.10
N ASN A 287 41.85 -1.00 -2.14
CA ASN A 287 42.31 -1.74 -3.34
C ASN A 287 41.61 -3.06 -3.72
N THR A 288 40.37 -3.33 -3.30
CA THR A 288 39.66 -4.57 -3.72
C THR A 288 38.28 -4.32 -4.32
N HIS A 289 38.21 -4.43 -5.65
CA HIS A 289 37.10 -4.12 -6.55
C HIS A 289 35.88 -5.09 -6.53
N ALA A 290 35.55 -5.79 -5.44
CA ALA A 290 34.65 -6.96 -5.53
C ALA A 290 33.36 -6.99 -4.68
N GLU A 291 33.06 -6.02 -3.81
CA GLU A 291 31.90 -6.13 -2.87
C GLU A 291 30.84 -5.01 -2.98
N ASP A 292 30.56 -4.51 -4.18
CA ASP A 292 29.61 -3.40 -4.41
C ASP A 292 28.12 -3.72 -4.12
N ASN A 293 27.73 -4.98 -3.89
CA ASN A 293 26.31 -5.36 -3.79
C ASN A 293 25.70 -5.27 -2.38
N LYS A 294 26.49 -5.22 -1.30
CA LYS A 294 25.95 -5.22 0.08
C LYS A 294 25.74 -3.81 0.66
N ALA A 295 26.55 -2.84 0.24
CA ALA A 295 26.46 -1.46 0.72
C ALA A 295 25.22 -0.71 0.21
N ALA A 296 24.65 -1.12 -0.92
CA ALA A 296 23.48 -0.49 -1.54
C ALA A 296 22.16 -0.70 -0.78
N ASP A 297 22.06 -1.70 0.11
CA ASP A 297 20.81 -2.04 0.81
C ASP A 297 20.63 -1.29 2.15
N LEU A 298 21.69 -0.66 2.66
CA LEU A 298 21.65 0.25 3.83
C LEU A 298 21.25 1.67 3.40
N ASP A 299 20.10 1.80 2.73
CA ASP A 299 19.53 3.10 2.39
C ASP A 299 18.96 3.76 3.67
N VAL A 300 19.82 4.50 4.39
CA VAL A 300 19.48 5.28 5.61
C VAL A 300 18.42 6.36 5.35
N ARG A 301 18.01 6.58 4.09
CA ARG A 301 17.04 7.63 3.72
C ARG A 301 15.70 7.51 4.42
N LYS A 302 15.33 6.34 4.97
CA LYS A 302 14.10 6.20 5.75
C LYS A 302 14.42 5.64 7.13
N PRO A 303 14.00 6.32 8.21
CA PRO A 303 14.15 5.77 9.54
C PRO A 303 13.41 4.42 9.62
N PRO A 304 13.95 3.45 10.38
CA PRO A 304 13.20 2.27 10.78
C PRO A 304 11.83 2.67 11.33
N ASN A 305 10.82 1.86 11.01
CA ASN A 305 9.48 2.01 11.57
C ASN A 305 8.92 0.61 11.79
N VAL A 306 9.19 0.07 12.98
CA VAL A 306 8.86 -1.30 13.38
C VAL A 306 7.35 -1.51 13.38
N HIS A 307 6.60 -0.53 13.88
CA HIS A 307 5.13 -0.56 13.92
C HIS A 307 4.55 -0.74 12.51
N ARG A 308 4.93 0.14 11.58
CA ARG A 308 4.45 0.12 10.20
C ARG A 308 4.88 -1.13 9.46
N TRP A 309 6.08 -1.65 9.75
CA TRP A 309 6.53 -2.91 9.16
C TRP A 309 5.65 -4.07 9.62
N ILE A 310 5.43 -4.22 10.92
CA ILE A 310 4.60 -5.28 11.49
C ILE A 310 3.15 -5.17 11.06
N SER A 311 2.56 -3.96 11.11
CA SER A 311 1.18 -3.73 10.65
C SER A 311 1.01 -4.14 9.18
N LYS A 312 1.94 -3.76 8.29
CA LYS A 312 1.89 -4.16 6.88
C LYS A 312 2.12 -5.65 6.66
N PHE A 313 2.99 -6.27 7.44
CA PHE A 313 3.32 -7.69 7.31
C PHE A 313 2.19 -8.58 7.82
N THR A 314 1.55 -8.22 8.94
CA THR A 314 0.44 -8.97 9.55
C THR A 314 -0.95 -8.53 9.06
N SER A 315 -1.03 -7.56 8.15
CA SER A 315 -2.28 -7.04 7.59
C SER A 315 -3.17 -8.12 6.95
N LEU A 316 -2.58 -9.19 6.42
CA LEU A 316 -3.36 -10.27 5.80
C LEU A 316 -4.25 -11.00 6.81
N CYS A 317 -3.79 -11.20 8.05
CA CYS A 317 -4.58 -11.79 9.13
C CYS A 317 -5.82 -10.94 9.46
N LYS A 318 -5.69 -9.60 9.43
CA LYS A 318 -6.81 -8.65 9.62
C LYS A 318 -7.85 -8.80 8.50
N HIS A 319 -7.38 -8.83 7.26
CA HIS A 319 -8.26 -8.94 6.08
C HIS A 319 -8.92 -10.32 5.97
N PHE A 320 -8.20 -11.39 6.26
CA PHE A 320 -8.76 -12.75 6.38
C PHE A 320 -9.90 -12.78 7.40
N ARG A 321 -9.66 -12.31 8.63
CA ARG A 321 -10.69 -12.27 9.69
C ARG A 321 -11.90 -11.45 9.26
N CYS A 322 -11.69 -10.29 8.61
CA CYS A 322 -12.78 -9.46 8.11
C CYS A 322 -13.66 -10.22 7.10
N LEU A 323 -13.06 -10.99 6.19
CA LEU A 323 -13.80 -11.78 5.21
C LEU A 323 -14.58 -12.92 5.85
N VAL A 324 -13.98 -13.65 6.79
CA VAL A 324 -14.69 -14.72 7.50
C VAL A 324 -15.89 -14.17 8.27
N ILE A 325 -15.72 -13.07 9.02
CA ILE A 325 -16.82 -12.41 9.73
C ILE A 325 -17.92 -12.00 8.75
N SER A 326 -17.54 -11.46 7.58
CA SER A 326 -18.48 -10.97 6.58
C SER A 326 -19.22 -12.08 5.87
N ALA A 327 -18.56 -13.19 5.56
CA ALA A 327 -19.16 -14.37 4.92
C ALA A 327 -20.27 -14.99 5.78
N ARG A 328 -20.12 -14.89 7.11
CA ARG A 328 -21.06 -15.41 8.11
C ARG A 328 -22.17 -14.43 8.46
N SER A 329 -22.04 -13.16 8.07
CA SER A 329 -23.08 -12.16 8.28
C SER A 329 -24.35 -12.53 7.49
N ASN A 330 -25.52 -12.43 8.12
CA ASN A 330 -26.79 -12.61 7.43
C ASN A 330 -27.02 -11.60 6.30
N THR A 331 -26.41 -10.40 6.40
CA THR A 331 -26.56 -9.33 5.40
C THR A 331 -25.43 -9.35 4.36
N LEU A 332 -24.17 -9.40 4.81
CA LEU A 332 -23.01 -9.31 3.91
C LEU A 332 -22.63 -10.66 3.31
N GLY A 333 -22.98 -11.77 3.98
CA GLY A 333 -22.66 -13.11 3.53
C GLY A 333 -23.31 -13.44 2.18
N PRO A 334 -24.64 -13.31 2.01
CA PRO A 334 -25.27 -13.55 0.71
C PRO A 334 -24.71 -12.65 -0.40
N MET A 335 -24.40 -11.40 -0.07
CA MET A 335 -23.78 -10.44 -1.00
C MET A 335 -22.42 -10.92 -1.50
N LEU A 336 -21.56 -11.41 -0.60
CA LEU A 336 -20.20 -11.85 -0.91
C LEU A 336 -20.18 -13.25 -1.56
N LEU A 337 -20.92 -14.18 -0.98
CA LEU A 337 -20.85 -15.60 -1.34
C LEU A 337 -21.57 -15.89 -2.65
N ASN A 338 -22.68 -15.23 -2.96
CA ASN A 338 -23.39 -15.46 -4.22
C ASN A 338 -22.88 -14.55 -5.34
N ALA A 339 -21.71 -13.92 -5.14
CA ALA A 339 -21.21 -12.96 -6.08
C ALA A 339 -20.63 -13.62 -7.33
N GLN A 340 -20.95 -13.05 -8.49
CA GLN A 340 -20.26 -13.37 -9.74
C GLN A 340 -18.98 -12.55 -9.84
N ILE A 341 -17.92 -13.11 -10.42
CA ILE A 341 -16.65 -12.41 -10.59
C ILE A 341 -16.53 -11.97 -12.05
N ARG A 342 -16.31 -10.68 -12.25
CA ARG A 342 -16.05 -10.11 -13.58
C ARG A 342 -14.75 -9.32 -13.58
N ARG A 343 -13.89 -9.65 -14.53
CA ARG A 343 -12.65 -8.92 -14.78
C ARG A 343 -12.93 -7.59 -15.46
N VAL A 344 -12.25 -6.54 -15.03
CA VAL A 344 -12.19 -5.24 -15.71
C VAL A 344 -10.85 -5.15 -16.41
N GLY A 345 -10.86 -4.99 -17.74
CA GLY A 345 -9.65 -4.90 -18.55
C GLY A 345 -8.90 -3.59 -18.33
N THR A 346 -7.57 -3.63 -18.36
CA THR A 346 -6.72 -2.44 -18.19
C THR A 346 -6.71 -1.52 -19.43
N GLY A 347 -7.18 -2.02 -20.58
CA GLY A 347 -6.95 -1.42 -21.89
C GLY A 347 -5.46 -1.17 -22.17
N GLY A 348 -5.14 -0.68 -23.36
CA GLY A 348 -3.75 -0.49 -23.78
C GLY A 348 -3.01 0.50 -22.88
N ASN A 349 -1.98 0.01 -22.19
CA ASN A 349 -0.98 0.85 -21.54
C ASN A 349 0.21 0.96 -22.49
N GLY A 350 0.62 2.18 -22.81
CA GLY A 350 1.77 2.44 -23.67
C GLY A 350 2.64 3.54 -23.08
N PRO A 351 3.96 3.52 -23.32
CA PRO A 351 4.80 4.66 -23.02
C PRO A 351 4.27 5.87 -23.78
N ARG A 352 4.10 6.98 -23.08
CA ARG A 352 3.80 8.28 -23.70
C ARG A 352 5.01 9.17 -23.54
N GLN A 353 5.28 9.92 -24.60
CA GLN A 353 6.35 10.90 -24.64
C GLN A 353 5.75 12.29 -24.56
N PHE A 354 6.28 13.09 -23.63
CA PHE A 354 5.93 14.48 -23.44
C PHE A 354 7.20 15.31 -23.53
N THR A 355 7.07 16.51 -24.09
CA THR A 355 8.13 17.52 -24.07
C THR A 355 7.69 18.63 -23.13
N ILE A 356 8.49 18.90 -22.10
CA ILE A 356 8.27 19.99 -21.15
C ILE A 356 9.36 21.02 -21.36
N ASN A 357 8.99 22.26 -21.64
CA ASN A 357 9.95 23.36 -21.70
C ASN A 357 9.50 24.55 -20.86
N HIS A 358 10.36 25.56 -20.80
CA HIS A 358 10.12 26.77 -20.03
C HIS A 358 8.78 27.42 -20.40
N GLY A 359 8.52 27.63 -21.70
CA GLY A 359 7.28 28.25 -22.16
C GLY A 359 6.03 27.47 -21.74
N ASN A 360 6.04 26.14 -21.89
CA ASN A 360 4.89 25.32 -21.48
C ASN A 360 4.64 25.35 -19.97
N LEU A 361 5.70 25.42 -19.15
CA LEU A 361 5.53 25.58 -17.70
C LEU A 361 4.96 26.95 -17.35
N GLN A 362 5.38 28.03 -18.02
CA GLN A 362 4.79 29.35 -17.85
C GLN A 362 3.30 29.35 -18.22
N ASP A 363 2.94 28.75 -19.35
CA ASP A 363 1.54 28.63 -19.78
C ASP A 363 0.68 27.89 -18.76
N ILE A 364 1.21 26.80 -18.17
CA ILE A 364 0.52 26.05 -17.10
C ILE A 364 0.35 26.92 -15.85
N LEU A 365 1.38 27.66 -15.44
CA LEU A 365 1.31 28.52 -14.27
C LEU A 365 0.30 29.66 -14.47
N VAL A 366 0.26 30.25 -15.67
CA VAL A 366 -0.78 31.22 -16.06
C VAL A 366 -2.16 30.59 -15.97
N ALA A 367 -2.35 29.38 -16.53
CA ALA A 367 -3.61 28.66 -16.48
C ALA A 367 -4.03 28.30 -15.04
N ALA A 368 -3.06 28.05 -14.14
CA ALA A 368 -3.29 27.86 -12.71
C ALA A 368 -3.61 29.17 -11.95
N GLY A 369 -3.64 30.31 -12.64
CA GLY A 369 -3.97 31.61 -12.09
C GLY A 369 -2.79 32.33 -11.43
N TYR A 370 -1.54 32.02 -11.80
CA TYR A 370 -0.37 32.79 -11.38
C TYR A 370 -0.10 33.98 -12.31
N ASN A 371 0.27 35.11 -11.70
CA ASN A 371 0.74 36.27 -12.44
C ASN A 371 2.22 36.09 -12.82
N MET A 372 2.49 36.04 -14.12
CA MET A 372 3.85 35.88 -14.65
C MET A 372 4.77 37.05 -14.34
N LEU A 373 4.24 38.27 -14.21
CA LEU A 373 5.06 39.45 -13.84
C LEU A 373 5.71 39.33 -12.46
N ALA A 374 5.14 38.49 -11.59
CA ALA A 374 5.66 38.22 -10.25
C ALA A 374 6.48 36.91 -10.17
N THR A 375 6.63 36.21 -11.30
CA THR A 375 7.32 34.93 -11.38
C THR A 375 8.68 35.13 -12.03
N SER A 376 9.75 34.89 -11.26
CA SER A 376 11.10 34.92 -11.80
C SER A 376 11.29 33.76 -12.78
N ASP A 377 11.86 34.03 -13.96
CA ASP A 377 12.26 33.02 -14.94
C ASP A 377 13.20 31.97 -14.32
N ASP A 378 14.01 32.36 -13.34
CA ASP A 378 14.91 31.42 -12.65
C ASP A 378 14.13 30.35 -11.86
N ALA A 379 13.00 30.72 -11.24
CA ALA A 379 12.19 29.75 -10.50
C ALA A 379 11.56 28.69 -11.42
N VAL A 380 11.14 29.09 -12.62
CA VAL A 380 10.58 28.16 -13.63
C VAL A 380 11.67 27.22 -14.13
N ARG A 381 12.88 27.74 -14.33
CA ARG A 381 14.06 26.94 -14.67
C ARG A 381 14.43 25.95 -13.57
N ASP A 382 14.38 26.37 -12.30
CA ASP A 382 14.63 25.49 -11.15
C ASP A 382 13.62 24.35 -11.08
N LEU A 383 12.34 24.62 -11.35
CA LEU A 383 11.33 23.56 -11.46
C LEU A 383 11.63 22.61 -12.62
N LEU A 384 12.07 23.11 -13.78
CA LEU A 384 12.45 22.27 -14.90
C LEU A 384 13.63 21.35 -14.54
N VAL A 385 14.63 21.87 -13.84
CA VAL A 385 15.76 21.08 -13.31
C VAL A 385 15.28 20.06 -12.27
N HIS A 386 14.35 20.45 -11.38
CA HIS A 386 13.75 19.54 -10.41
C HIS A 386 13.01 18.39 -11.09
N LEU A 387 12.19 18.68 -12.09
CA LEU A 387 11.49 17.69 -12.91
C LEU A 387 12.48 16.78 -13.64
N ALA A 388 13.56 17.34 -14.19
CA ALA A 388 14.61 16.58 -14.85
C ALA A 388 15.27 15.56 -13.89
N GLY A 389 15.57 15.98 -12.66
CA GLY A 389 16.06 15.09 -11.60
C GLY A 389 15.04 14.02 -11.20
N LEU A 390 13.76 14.40 -11.03
CA LEU A 390 12.67 13.47 -10.68
C LEU A 390 12.47 12.38 -11.74
N TYR A 391 12.52 12.75 -13.01
CA TYR A 391 12.33 11.84 -14.15
C TYR A 391 13.62 11.22 -14.66
N GLN A 392 14.77 11.53 -14.07
CA GLN A 392 16.09 11.01 -14.44
C GLN A 392 16.40 11.21 -15.93
N THR A 393 16.06 12.40 -16.45
CA THR A 393 16.29 12.78 -17.85
C THR A 393 17.01 14.11 -17.91
N LEU A 394 17.77 14.33 -18.99
CA LEU A 394 18.51 15.56 -19.23
C LEU A 394 17.63 16.59 -19.94
N ILE A 395 17.88 17.87 -19.67
CA ILE A 395 17.32 18.99 -20.43
C ILE A 395 18.17 19.16 -21.70
N SER A 396 17.52 19.24 -22.86
CA SER A 396 18.19 19.45 -24.14
C SER A 396 18.87 20.82 -24.20
N PRO A 397 19.82 21.05 -25.13
CA PRO A 397 20.38 22.38 -25.38
C PRO A 397 19.34 23.44 -25.74
N GLN A 398 18.19 23.02 -26.26
CA GLN A 398 17.05 23.89 -26.60
C GLN A 398 16.19 24.24 -25.37
N GLY A 399 16.49 23.69 -24.19
CA GLY A 399 15.70 23.87 -22.98
C GLY A 399 14.50 22.94 -22.87
N ASP A 400 14.46 21.86 -23.66
CA ASP A 400 13.37 20.89 -23.66
C ASP A 400 13.69 19.67 -22.80
N LEU A 401 12.75 19.27 -21.95
CA LEU A 401 12.79 18.06 -21.15
C LEU A 401 11.88 17.00 -21.77
N ALA A 402 12.47 15.95 -22.37
CA ALA A 402 11.71 14.84 -22.92
C ALA A 402 11.41 13.79 -21.83
N VAL A 403 10.15 13.69 -21.39
CA VAL A 403 9.71 12.69 -20.42
C VAL A 403 9.04 11.54 -21.16
N SER A 404 9.68 10.37 -21.12
CA SER A 404 9.10 9.11 -21.62
C SER A 404 8.94 8.14 -20.46
N GLN A 405 7.70 7.97 -20.00
CA GLN A 405 7.39 7.02 -18.94
C GLN A 405 6.16 6.19 -19.29
N PRO A 406 6.09 4.94 -18.83
CA PRO A 406 4.89 4.16 -18.98
C PRO A 406 3.81 4.75 -18.07
N LEU A 407 2.72 5.23 -18.69
CA LEU A 407 1.55 5.72 -17.98
C LEU A 407 0.50 4.61 -17.92
N PHE A 408 -0.25 4.58 -16.82
CA PHE A 408 -1.22 3.54 -16.57
C PHE A 408 -2.48 4.12 -15.94
N ARG A 409 -3.64 3.61 -16.36
CA ARG A 409 -4.88 3.83 -15.61
C ARG A 409 -4.81 2.96 -14.37
N HIS A 410 -4.96 3.56 -13.20
CA HIS A 410 -4.94 2.82 -11.94
C HIS A 410 -6.21 1.98 -11.81
N CYS A 411 -6.09 0.81 -11.17
CA CYS A 411 -7.14 -0.19 -11.09
C CYS A 411 -8.44 0.35 -10.49
N GLU A 412 -8.37 1.22 -9.49
CA GLU A 412 -9.56 1.83 -8.87
C GLU A 412 -10.34 2.73 -9.84
N CYS A 413 -9.63 3.47 -10.69
CA CYS A 413 -10.25 4.31 -11.69
C CYS A 413 -10.85 3.46 -12.82
N LEU A 414 -10.20 2.35 -13.19
CA LEU A 414 -10.73 1.40 -14.17
C LEU A 414 -12.03 0.75 -13.68
N VAL A 415 -12.08 0.30 -12.42
CA VAL A 415 -13.30 -0.23 -11.82
C VAL A 415 -14.41 0.82 -11.85
N LEU A 416 -14.09 2.07 -11.51
CA LEU A 416 -15.05 3.17 -11.55
C LEU A 416 -15.57 3.41 -12.98
N THR A 417 -14.69 3.63 -13.96
CA THR A 417 -15.10 4.08 -15.30
C THR A 417 -15.64 2.97 -16.19
N ALA A 418 -14.96 1.82 -16.27
CA ALA A 418 -15.37 0.73 -17.15
C ALA A 418 -16.37 -0.22 -16.47
N GLY A 419 -16.43 -0.17 -15.14
CA GLY A 419 -17.19 -1.13 -14.34
C GLY A 419 -18.48 -0.57 -13.75
N ILE A 420 -18.38 0.51 -12.98
CA ILE A 420 -19.45 1.05 -12.11
C ILE A 420 -20.22 2.19 -12.78
N HIS A 421 -19.56 3.02 -13.57
CA HIS A 421 -20.18 4.20 -14.16
C HIS A 421 -21.48 3.87 -14.91
N GLY A 422 -22.54 4.64 -14.62
CA GLY A 422 -23.88 4.43 -15.17
C GLY A 422 -24.65 3.22 -14.61
N ARG A 423 -24.14 2.53 -13.58
CA ARG A 423 -24.76 1.32 -13.03
C ARG A 423 -24.99 1.44 -11.53
N GLN A 424 -25.98 0.69 -11.02
CA GLN A 424 -26.20 0.58 -9.59
C GLN A 424 -25.07 -0.25 -8.95
N ALA A 425 -24.41 0.32 -7.94
CA ALA A 425 -23.27 -0.29 -7.29
C ALA A 425 -23.22 0.06 -5.81
N VAL A 426 -22.44 -0.72 -5.06
CA VAL A 426 -21.97 -0.27 -3.75
C VAL A 426 -21.16 1.02 -3.96
N PRO A 427 -21.39 2.11 -3.21
CA PRO A 427 -20.75 3.41 -3.40
C PRO A 427 -19.27 3.44 -2.96
N TYR A 428 -18.54 2.35 -3.21
CA TYR A 428 -17.16 2.17 -2.79
C TYR A 428 -16.37 1.26 -3.73
N VAL A 429 -15.13 1.64 -4.01
CA VAL A 429 -14.13 0.80 -4.68
C VAL A 429 -13.07 0.43 -3.66
N GLY A 430 -12.98 -0.85 -3.33
CA GLY A 430 -11.95 -1.38 -2.43
C GLY A 430 -10.61 -1.49 -3.14
N VAL A 431 -9.52 -1.23 -2.42
CA VAL A 431 -8.16 -1.25 -2.98
C VAL A 431 -7.16 -1.93 -2.06
N SER A 432 -6.26 -2.71 -2.64
CA SER A 432 -5.24 -3.45 -1.90
C SER A 432 -4.08 -2.60 -1.39
N LYS A 433 -4.00 -1.37 -1.90
CA LYS A 433 -3.05 -0.31 -1.53
C LYS A 433 -3.79 1.03 -1.53
N SER A 434 -3.38 1.94 -0.68
CA SER A 434 -3.92 3.30 -0.63
C SER A 434 -3.83 4.01 -1.99
N CYS A 435 -4.89 4.71 -2.39
CA CYS A 435 -4.99 5.39 -3.68
C CYS A 435 -3.95 6.51 -3.84
N CYS A 436 -3.45 6.72 -5.06
CA CYS A 436 -2.58 7.87 -5.31
C CYS A 436 -3.37 9.20 -5.25
N ALA A 437 -2.67 10.32 -5.12
CA ALA A 437 -3.29 11.65 -5.09
C ALA A 437 -4.12 11.93 -6.35
N PHE A 438 -3.66 11.52 -7.53
CA PHE A 438 -4.39 11.73 -8.79
C PHE A 438 -5.69 10.92 -8.86
N CYS A 439 -5.69 9.68 -8.35
CA CYS A 439 -6.92 8.90 -8.22
C CYS A 439 -7.91 9.59 -7.27
N GLN A 440 -7.45 10.17 -6.16
CA GLN A 440 -8.35 10.89 -5.26
C GLN A 440 -8.96 12.13 -5.93
N LEU A 441 -8.15 12.92 -6.63
CA LEU A 441 -8.63 14.07 -7.41
C LEU A 441 -9.63 13.64 -8.47
N TYR A 442 -9.37 12.51 -9.14
CA TYR A 442 -10.28 11.96 -10.14
C TYR A 442 -11.61 11.55 -9.54
N PHE A 443 -11.61 10.81 -8.43
CA PHE A 443 -12.83 10.45 -7.72
C PHE A 443 -13.58 11.69 -7.20
N ALA A 444 -12.87 12.74 -6.77
CA ALA A 444 -13.48 14.00 -6.37
C ALA A 444 -14.16 14.71 -7.56
N ALA A 445 -13.47 14.85 -8.68
CA ALA A 445 -14.03 15.41 -9.92
C ALA A 445 -15.24 14.59 -10.40
N TYR A 446 -15.15 13.26 -10.34
CA TYR A 446 -16.25 12.37 -10.70
C TYR A 446 -17.50 12.62 -9.86
N ARG A 447 -17.37 12.72 -8.54
CA ARG A 447 -18.51 12.99 -7.65
C ARG A 447 -19.19 14.32 -7.97
N GLU A 448 -18.40 15.35 -8.29
CA GLU A 448 -18.91 16.69 -8.59
C GLU A 448 -19.64 16.75 -9.94
N VAL A 449 -19.09 16.11 -10.98
CA VAL A 449 -19.66 16.16 -12.35
C VAL A 449 -20.83 15.19 -12.52
N ILE A 450 -20.71 13.98 -11.96
CA ILE A 450 -21.71 12.91 -12.15
C ILE A 450 -22.78 12.94 -11.07
N GLY A 451 -22.49 13.55 -9.91
CA GLY A 451 -23.43 13.61 -8.78
C GLY A 451 -23.61 12.29 -8.03
N VAL A 452 -22.76 11.28 -8.31
CA VAL A 452 -22.83 9.96 -7.66
C VAL A 452 -21.72 9.83 -6.63
N MET A 453 -22.10 9.56 -5.38
CA MET A 453 -21.20 9.49 -4.23
C MET A 453 -20.42 8.18 -4.14
N ILE A 454 -19.49 7.94 -5.07
CA ILE A 454 -18.57 6.79 -5.00
C ILE A 454 -17.25 7.19 -4.36
N TYR A 455 -16.79 6.35 -3.44
CA TYR A 455 -15.54 6.53 -2.69
C TYR A 455 -14.54 5.42 -2.99
N THR A 456 -13.31 5.64 -2.56
CA THR A 456 -12.25 4.63 -2.51
C THR A 456 -11.48 4.82 -1.21
N ARG A 457 -10.68 3.82 -0.81
CA ARG A 457 -9.80 3.96 0.35
C ARG A 457 -8.92 5.18 0.16
N ARG A 458 -8.87 6.03 1.19
CA ARG A 458 -8.06 7.23 1.12
C ARG A 458 -6.60 6.87 0.85
N GLY A 459 -5.96 7.70 0.04
CA GLY A 459 -4.52 7.63 -0.11
C GLY A 459 -3.84 8.11 1.15
N THR A 460 -2.70 7.49 1.44
CA THR A 460 -1.81 7.93 2.50
C THR A 460 -0.71 8.77 1.85
N HIS A 461 -0.50 9.99 2.33
CA HIS A 461 0.67 10.83 2.04
C HIS A 461 0.73 11.51 0.66
N SER A 462 -0.40 11.79 0.01
CA SER A 462 -0.44 12.49 -1.28
C SER A 462 0.54 11.93 -2.34
N GLN A 463 0.84 10.63 -2.24
CA GLN A 463 1.79 10.00 -3.14
C GLN A 463 1.22 10.03 -4.55
N THR A 464 2.02 10.56 -5.46
CA THR A 464 1.76 10.55 -6.89
C THR A 464 2.47 9.34 -7.50
N SER A 465 1.94 8.83 -8.60
CA SER A 465 2.52 7.73 -9.37
C SER A 465 2.24 7.98 -10.85
N PRO A 466 2.98 7.36 -11.78
CA PRO A 466 2.63 7.43 -13.20
C PRO A 466 1.15 7.11 -13.38
N TRP A 467 0.43 8.00 -14.04
CA TRP A 467 -1.03 7.99 -14.06
C TRP A 467 -1.51 8.41 -15.45
N LEU A 468 -2.59 7.79 -15.89
CA LEU A 468 -3.24 8.07 -17.16
C LEU A 468 -4.71 8.39 -16.93
N PHE A 469 -5.22 9.42 -17.60
CA PHE A 469 -6.59 9.87 -17.48
C PHE A 469 -7.57 8.78 -17.93
N PRO A 470 -8.45 8.31 -17.03
CA PRO A 470 -9.47 7.34 -17.37
C PRO A 470 -10.67 8.09 -17.94
N SER A 471 -10.77 8.12 -19.28
CA SER A 471 -11.96 8.68 -19.93
C SER A 471 -13.21 7.83 -19.67
N LEU A 472 -14.36 8.50 -19.67
CA LEU A 472 -15.67 7.87 -19.78
C LEU A 472 -16.05 7.70 -21.25
N ASP A 473 -16.97 6.79 -21.53
CA ASP A 473 -17.49 6.52 -22.88
C ASP A 473 -18.85 7.22 -23.12
N ASP A 474 -19.08 8.38 -22.48
CA ASP A 474 -20.35 9.10 -22.50
C ASP A 474 -20.16 10.65 -22.61
N PRO A 475 -21.25 11.44 -22.78
CA PRO A 475 -21.17 12.90 -22.90
C PRO A 475 -20.63 13.63 -21.65
N SER A 476 -20.51 12.94 -20.51
CA SER A 476 -19.94 13.53 -19.29
C SER A 476 -18.40 13.53 -19.31
N ALA A 477 -17.77 12.79 -20.22
CA ALA A 477 -16.32 12.67 -20.34
C ALA A 477 -15.59 14.03 -20.41
N ASP A 478 -16.07 14.95 -21.26
CA ASP A 478 -15.44 16.26 -21.42
C ASP A 478 -15.59 17.14 -20.18
N ARG A 479 -16.75 17.11 -19.53
CA ARG A 479 -16.99 17.83 -18.27
C ARG A 479 -16.13 17.28 -17.15
N LEU A 480 -15.99 15.96 -17.07
CA LEU A 480 -15.13 15.30 -16.09
C LEU A 480 -13.66 15.64 -16.32
N LYS A 481 -13.22 15.64 -17.58
CA LYS A 481 -11.87 16.06 -17.96
C LYS A 481 -11.62 17.51 -17.55
N ALA A 482 -12.54 18.42 -17.86
CA ALA A 482 -12.44 19.83 -17.48
C ALA A 482 -12.35 20.00 -15.95
N GLN A 483 -13.23 19.34 -15.19
CA GLN A 483 -13.23 19.40 -13.73
C GLN A 483 -11.93 18.84 -13.14
N PHE A 484 -11.42 17.75 -13.70
CA PHE A 484 -10.16 17.16 -13.25
C PHE A 484 -8.95 18.06 -13.58
N VAL A 485 -8.94 18.69 -14.76
CA VAL A 485 -7.93 19.69 -15.15
C VAL A 485 -7.95 20.88 -14.19
N GLU A 486 -9.12 21.41 -13.85
CA GLU A 486 -9.26 22.50 -12.87
C GLU A 486 -8.64 22.11 -11.51
N LYS A 487 -8.95 20.91 -11.01
CA LYS A 487 -8.39 20.41 -9.75
C LYS A 487 -6.87 20.18 -9.83
N LEU A 488 -6.36 19.71 -10.97
CA LEU A 488 -4.91 19.59 -11.19
C LEU A 488 -4.22 20.95 -11.21
N LEU A 489 -4.82 21.95 -11.87
CA LEU A 489 -4.30 23.32 -11.89
C LEU A 489 -4.32 23.95 -10.50
N ALA A 490 -5.37 23.74 -9.70
CA ALA A 490 -5.40 24.16 -8.30
C ALA A 490 -4.28 23.51 -7.48
N ARG A 491 -4.04 22.21 -7.66
CA ARG A 491 -2.93 21.50 -7.00
C ARG A 491 -1.56 21.99 -7.46
N ILE A 492 -1.37 22.24 -8.75
CA ILE A 492 -0.15 22.85 -9.30
C ILE A 492 0.04 24.22 -8.68
N LYS A 493 -1.06 24.97 -8.49
CA LYS A 493 -1.00 26.30 -7.91
C LYS A 493 -0.43 26.25 -6.49
N GLU A 494 -1.03 25.41 -5.65
CA GLU A 494 -0.60 25.20 -4.26
C GLU A 494 0.84 24.69 -4.18
N GLY A 495 1.18 23.67 -4.97
CA GLY A 495 2.52 23.11 -5.00
C GLY A 495 3.59 24.10 -5.50
N TRP A 496 3.24 25.00 -6.42
CA TRP A 496 4.12 26.07 -6.88
C TRP A 496 4.40 27.11 -5.79
N TYR A 497 3.38 27.50 -5.02
CA TYR A 497 3.56 28.41 -3.88
C TYR A 497 4.61 27.87 -2.90
N GLU A 498 4.51 26.57 -2.60
CA GLU A 498 5.40 25.88 -1.67
C GLU A 498 6.80 25.67 -2.24
N PHE A 499 6.89 25.30 -3.52
CA PHE A 499 8.17 25.16 -4.21
C PHE A 499 8.96 26.49 -4.19
N ARG A 500 8.27 27.63 -4.30
CA ARG A 500 8.89 28.95 -4.27
C ARG A 500 9.20 29.49 -2.89
N THR A 501 8.52 29.02 -1.84
CA THR A 501 8.78 29.50 -0.48
C THR A 501 9.92 28.67 0.09
N PRO A 502 11.11 29.25 0.35
CA PRO A 502 12.20 28.53 1.00
C PRO A 502 11.67 28.05 2.34
N SER A 503 11.39 26.75 2.46
CA SER A 503 10.84 26.21 3.69
C SER A 503 11.94 26.31 4.74
N ALA A 504 11.83 27.30 5.65
CA ALA A 504 12.72 27.47 6.80
C ALA A 504 12.78 26.20 7.70
N ASN A 505 11.88 25.24 7.47
CA ASN A 505 11.74 23.99 8.22
C ASN A 505 12.19 22.74 7.44
N ALA A 506 12.90 22.87 6.31
CA ALA A 506 13.42 21.71 5.56
C ALA A 506 14.36 20.79 6.39
N SER A 507 14.81 21.24 7.56
CA SER A 507 15.64 20.46 8.49
C SER A 507 14.87 19.62 9.52
N GLN A 508 13.53 19.67 9.56
CA GLN A 508 12.72 18.89 10.52
C GLN A 508 11.48 18.27 9.86
N SER A 509 11.68 17.39 8.89
CA SER A 509 10.60 16.49 8.46
C SER A 509 10.55 15.27 9.38
N THR A 510 9.75 15.36 10.44
CA THR A 510 9.27 14.19 11.16
C THR A 510 8.10 13.60 10.39
N ASP A 511 8.31 12.40 9.85
CA ASP A 511 7.29 11.49 9.31
C ASP A 511 6.35 11.05 10.46
N LEU A 512 5.50 11.95 10.95
CA LEU A 512 4.43 11.62 11.89
C LEU A 512 3.38 10.78 11.16
N SER A 513 3.52 9.46 11.32
CA SER A 513 2.68 8.41 10.76
C SER A 513 2.06 7.57 11.89
N ALA A 514 1.37 8.25 12.80
CA ALA A 514 0.47 7.62 13.76
C ALA A 514 -0.98 7.84 13.28
N GLU A 515 -1.84 6.85 13.48
CA GLU A 515 -3.26 6.79 13.09
C GLU A 515 -3.57 6.18 11.70
N ASP A 516 -3.23 4.91 11.51
CA ASP A 516 -3.83 4.08 10.44
C ASP A 516 -4.53 2.81 10.99
N ASP A 517 -4.71 2.69 12.32
CA ASP A 517 -5.29 1.49 12.96
C ASP A 517 -6.36 1.76 14.04
N ASN A 518 -6.89 2.98 14.17
CA ASN A 518 -7.91 3.31 15.20
C ASN A 518 -9.32 2.73 14.94
N ASP A 519 -9.51 1.96 13.85
CA ASP A 519 -10.77 1.28 13.50
C ASP A 519 -11.08 0.04 14.38
N GLU A 520 -10.14 -0.38 15.24
CA GLU A 520 -10.32 -1.56 16.10
C GLU A 520 -11.32 -1.29 17.24
N ARG A 521 -11.45 -0.04 17.73
CA ARG A 521 -12.44 0.34 18.75
C ARG A 521 -13.89 0.15 18.27
N ALA A 522 -14.16 0.36 16.99
CA ALA A 522 -15.50 0.21 16.43
C ALA A 522 -15.99 -1.26 16.35
N LEU A 523 -15.09 -2.24 16.47
CA LEU A 523 -15.47 -3.67 16.54
C LEU A 523 -15.74 -4.14 17.97
N VAL A 524 -15.20 -3.44 18.98
CA VAL A 524 -15.43 -3.75 20.40
C VAL A 524 -16.70 -3.05 20.91
N ASP A 525 -17.01 -1.84 20.40
CA ASP A 525 -18.17 -1.04 20.84
C ASP A 525 -19.52 -1.40 20.18
N MET A 526 -19.59 -2.38 19.27
CA MET A 526 -20.80 -2.69 18.49
C MET A 526 -21.54 -3.99 18.86
N GLY A 527 -21.45 -4.48 20.10
CA GLY A 527 -22.42 -5.46 20.58
C GLY A 527 -21.95 -6.41 21.67
N ILE A 528 -21.85 -5.90 22.89
CA ILE A 528 -22.04 -6.70 24.11
C ILE A 528 -23.01 -5.92 25.00
N LEU A 529 -24.31 -6.12 24.76
CA LEU A 529 -25.28 -6.05 25.86
C LEU A 529 -25.14 -7.39 26.58
N MET A 530 -24.43 -7.39 27.71
CA MET A 530 -24.49 -8.49 28.67
C MET A 530 -25.87 -8.45 29.37
N PRO A 531 -26.47 -9.60 29.70
CA PRO A 531 -26.96 -9.82 31.04
C PRO A 531 -25.81 -10.11 32.01
#